data_AF-A0A965FLL3-F1
#
_entry.id   AF-A0A965FLL3-F1
#
_cell.length_a   1.000
_cell.length_b   1.000
_cell.length_c   1.000
_cell.angle_alpha   90.00
_cell.angle_beta   90.00
_cell.angle_gamma   90.00
#
_symmetry.space_group_name_H-M   'P 1'
#
loop_
_entity.id
_entity.type
_entity.pdbx_description
1 polymer ?
#
loop_
_entity_poly.entity_id
_entity_poly.type
_entity_poly.pdbx_seq_one_letter_code
_entity_poly.pdbx_strand_id
1 'polypeptide(L)'
;AVLTLEIWSEAARNPAIADVMGGVQAEVGRGIIAVCEKARSKGEIPQSIDLDAVARLILTLSDGLIRRRALDPDFESETEVATLLDLIGAVLCGAVSLPPCSAVTQTPSR
;
A
#
# COMPACT_ATOMS: atom_id res chain seq x y z
N ALA A 1 -13.37 5.19 5.84
CA ALA A 1 -13.72 3.95 5.11
C ALA A 1 -14.81 4.23 4.08
N VAL A 2 -16.06 4.49 4.49
CA VAL A 2 -17.16 4.76 3.54
C VAL A 2 -16.90 6.00 2.65
N LEU A 3 -16.57 7.16 3.25
CA LEU A 3 -16.22 8.36 2.47
C LEU A 3 -15.04 8.14 1.51
N THR A 4 -14.06 7.33 1.91
CA THR A 4 -12.92 6.97 1.06
C THR A 4 -13.37 6.20 -0.18
N LEU A 5 -14.35 5.30 -0.03
CA LEU A 5 -14.94 4.58 -1.17
C LEU A 5 -15.67 5.51 -2.13
N GLU A 6 -16.40 6.51 -1.62
CA GLU A 6 -17.05 7.50 -2.48
C GLU A 6 -16.04 8.29 -3.29
N ILE A 7 -14.93 8.72 -2.67
CA ILE A 7 -13.84 9.41 -3.35
C ILE A 7 -13.20 8.51 -4.42
N TRP A 8 -12.96 7.23 -4.13
CA TRP A 8 -12.41 6.29 -5.12
C TRP A 8 -13.39 6.02 -6.26
N SER A 9 -14.69 5.92 -5.97
CA SER A 9 -15.73 5.80 -6.99
C SER A 9 -15.76 7.03 -7.89
N GLU A 10 -15.56 8.22 -7.33
CA GLU A 10 -15.47 9.46 -8.10
C GLU A 10 -14.18 9.53 -8.93
N ALA A 11 -13.04 9.17 -8.33
CA ALA A 11 -11.75 9.12 -9.01
C ALA A 11 -11.80 8.20 -10.25
N ALA A 12 -12.55 7.10 -10.20
CA ALA A 12 -12.72 6.20 -11.33
C ALA A 12 -13.43 6.82 -12.55
N ARG A 13 -14.13 7.95 -12.37
CA ARG A 13 -14.90 8.64 -13.44
C ARG A 13 -14.50 10.10 -13.66
N ASN A 14 -13.68 10.67 -12.79
CA ASN A 14 -13.26 12.08 -12.81
C ASN A 14 -11.73 12.20 -12.74
N PRO A 15 -11.06 12.49 -13.87
CA PRO A 15 -9.60 12.55 -13.95
C PRO A 15 -8.96 13.54 -12.98
N ALA A 16 -9.61 14.68 -12.71
CA ALA A 16 -9.08 15.65 -11.77
C ALA A 16 -9.00 15.10 -10.33
N ILE A 17 -9.97 14.25 -9.96
CA ILE A 17 -9.98 13.59 -8.64
C ILE A 17 -9.02 12.40 -8.64
N ALA A 18 -8.89 11.69 -9.77
CA ALA A 18 -7.86 10.66 -9.94
C ALA A 18 -6.45 11.21 -9.75
N ASP A 19 -6.14 12.39 -10.31
CA ASP A 19 -4.83 13.03 -10.19
C ASP A 19 -4.52 13.40 -8.73
N VAL A 20 -5.49 13.97 -8.02
CA VAL A 20 -5.35 14.29 -6.58
C VAL A 20 -5.11 13.02 -5.77
N MET A 21 -5.90 11.97 -6.00
CA MET A 21 -5.73 10.68 -5.33
C MET A 21 -4.38 10.03 -5.65
N GLY A 22 -3.92 10.11 -6.90
CA GLY A 22 -2.61 9.63 -7.32
C GLY A 22 -1.48 10.33 -6.58
N GLY A 23 -1.60 11.66 -6.39
CA GLY A 23 -0.67 12.45 -5.58
C GLY A 23 -0.62 11.98 -4.12
N VAL A 24 -1.77 11.71 -3.51
CA VAL A 24 -1.87 11.19 -2.13
C VAL A 24 -1.23 9.80 -2.03
N GLN A 25 -1.54 8.87 -2.93
CA GLN A 25 -0.94 7.53 -2.91
C GLN A 25 0.58 7.58 -3.09
N ALA A 26 1.08 8.48 -3.94
CA ALA A 26 2.52 8.67 -4.13
C ALA A 26 3.19 9.25 -2.88
N GLU A 27 2.55 10.18 -2.17
CA GLU A 27 3.04 10.74 -0.91
C GLU A 27 3.15 9.66 0.18
N VAL A 28 2.09 8.85 0.33
CA VAL A 28 2.07 7.74 1.30
C VAL A 28 3.15 6.70 0.96
N GLY A 29 3.29 6.33 -0.31
CA GLY A 29 4.34 5.43 -0.78
C GLY A 29 5.75 5.92 -0.43
N ARG A 30 6.04 7.20 -0.70
CA ARG A 30 7.32 7.83 -0.32
C ARG A 30 7.55 7.79 1.19
N GLY A 31 6.52 8.07 1.99
CA GLY A 31 6.60 8.02 3.45
C GLY A 31 6.96 6.62 3.97
N ILE A 32 6.32 5.58 3.42
CA ILE A 32 6.60 4.18 3.77
C ILE A 32 8.06 3.82 3.44
N ILE A 33 8.52 4.15 2.23
CA ILE A 33 9.91 3.90 1.81
C ILE A 33 10.88 4.61 2.76
N ALA A 34 10.63 5.88 3.08
CA ALA A 34 11.50 6.66 3.96
C ALA A 34 11.61 6.05 5.38
N VAL A 35 10.52 5.53 5.93
CA VAL A 35 10.53 4.82 7.23
C VAL A 35 11.34 3.53 7.13
N CYS A 36 11.15 2.75 6.06
CA CYS A 36 11.89 1.51 5.84
C CYS A 36 13.39 1.78 5.62
N GLU A 37 13.75 2.83 4.89
CA GLU A 37 15.13 3.25 4.71
C GLU A 37 15.81 3.59 6.03
N LYS A 38 15.11 4.29 6.92
CA LYS A 38 15.60 4.58 8.26
C LYS A 38 15.85 3.30 9.06
N ALA A 39 14.94 2.33 9.02
CA ALA A 39 15.12 1.03 9.68
C ALA A 39 16.28 0.24 9.05
N ARG A 40 16.41 0.26 7.72
CA ARG A 40 17.51 -0.36 6.97
C ARG A 40 18.88 0.22 7.37
N SER A 41 18.98 1.54 7.54
CA SER A 41 20.22 2.19 7.99
C SER A 41 20.67 1.77 9.39
N LYS A 42 19.74 1.25 10.21
CA LYS A 42 20.04 0.70 11.55
C LYS A 42 20.31 -0.81 11.52
N GLY A 43 20.23 -1.45 10.36
CA GLY A 43 20.40 -2.90 10.20
C GLY A 43 19.16 -3.72 10.56
N GLU A 44 17.98 -3.10 10.71
CA GLU A 44 16.73 -3.79 11.05
C GLU A 44 16.08 -4.48 9.82
N ILE A 45 16.39 -4.01 8.61
CA ILE A 45 15.89 -4.56 7.34
C ILE A 45 17.09 -4.98 6.47
N PRO A 46 17.11 -6.20 5.90
CA PRO A 46 18.16 -6.65 4.98
C PRO A 46 18.25 -5.78 3.71
N GLN A 47 19.46 -5.56 3.20
CA GLN A 47 19.69 -4.79 1.96
C GLN A 47 19.10 -5.43 0.70
N SER A 48 18.80 -6.73 0.75
CA SER A 48 18.18 -7.49 -0.34
C SER A 48 16.68 -7.23 -0.50
N ILE A 49 16.04 -6.53 0.43
CA ILE A 49 14.60 -6.22 0.37
C ILE A 49 14.38 -5.03 -0.57
N ASP A 50 13.53 -5.23 -1.57
CA ASP A 50 13.03 -4.18 -2.46
C ASP A 50 11.96 -3.34 -1.74
N LEU A 51 12.33 -2.12 -1.32
CA LEU A 51 11.46 -1.24 -0.55
C LEU A 51 10.31 -0.66 -1.38
N ASP A 52 10.47 -0.53 -2.70
CA ASP A 52 9.38 -0.12 -3.59
C ASP A 52 8.32 -1.22 -3.70
N ALA A 53 8.75 -2.49 -3.79
CA ALA A 53 7.84 -3.63 -3.77
C ALA A 53 7.09 -3.72 -2.42
N VAL A 54 7.78 -3.47 -1.30
CA VAL A 54 7.17 -3.41 0.04
C VAL A 54 6.14 -2.28 0.12
N ALA A 55 6.48 -1.07 -0.32
CA ALA A 55 5.55 0.06 -0.27
C ALA A 55 4.30 -0.19 -1.13
N ARG A 56 4.48 -0.78 -2.32
CA ARG A 56 3.36 -1.18 -3.17
C ARG A 56 2.48 -2.25 -2.52
N LEU A 57 3.07 -3.24 -1.87
CA LEU A 57 2.33 -4.26 -1.12
C LEU A 57 1.49 -3.59 -0.01
N ILE A 58 2.10 -2.73 0.80
CA ILE A 58 1.43 -2.05 1.91
C ILE A 58 0.26 -1.20 1.41
N LEU A 59 0.45 -0.42 0.34
CA LEU A 59 -0.63 0.37 -0.26
C LEU A 59 -1.77 -0.53 -0.76
N THR A 60 -1.45 -1.59 -1.49
CA THR A 60 -2.44 -2.54 -2.02
C THR A 60 -3.28 -3.17 -0.92
N LEU A 61 -2.62 -3.64 0.14
CA LEU A 61 -3.27 -4.26 1.27
C LEU A 61 -4.12 -3.25 2.06
N SER A 62 -3.61 -2.04 2.28
CA SER A 62 -4.33 -0.96 2.95
C SER A 62 -5.59 -0.56 2.19
N ASP A 63 -5.51 -0.45 0.86
CA ASP A 63 -6.65 -0.12 0.00
C ASP A 63 -7.74 -1.20 0.11
N GLY A 64 -7.34 -2.48 0.05
CA GLY A 64 -8.23 -3.62 0.26
C GLY A 64 -8.88 -3.64 1.64
N LEU A 65 -8.11 -3.31 2.68
CA LEU A 65 -8.59 -3.25 4.06
C LEU A 65 -9.65 -2.17 4.25
N ILE A 66 -9.40 -0.97 3.72
CA ILE A 66 -10.35 0.16 3.79
C ILE A 66 -11.67 -0.22 3.10
N ARG A 67 -11.60 -0.93 1.98
CA ARG A 67 -12.78 -1.43 1.28
C ARG A 67 -13.54 -2.47 2.09
N ARG A 68 -12.86 -3.50 2.64
CA ARG A 68 -13.49 -4.51 3.49
C ARG A 68 -14.17 -3.85 4.68
N ARG A 69 -13.47 -2.97 5.40
CA ARG A 69 -14.03 -2.18 6.51
C ARG A 69 -15.29 -1.38 6.15
N ALA A 70 -15.39 -0.91 4.91
CA ALA A 70 -16.53 -0.10 4.49
C ALA A 70 -17.75 -0.92 4.06
N LEU A 71 -17.56 -2.19 3.65
CA LEU A 71 -18.60 -2.99 2.99
C LEU A 71 -18.99 -4.26 3.74
N ASP A 72 -18.11 -4.77 4.59
CA ASP A 72 -18.29 -6.01 5.34
C ASP A 72 -18.75 -5.68 6.76
N PRO A 73 -20.01 -5.98 7.13
CA PRO A 73 -20.55 -5.71 8.46
C PRO A 73 -19.85 -6.48 9.58
N ASP A 74 -19.23 -7.61 9.25
CA ASP A 74 -18.57 -8.51 10.20
C ASP A 74 -17.04 -8.28 10.22
N PHE A 75 -16.58 -7.11 9.75
CA PHE A 75 -15.17 -6.79 9.64
C PHE A 75 -14.49 -6.56 10.99
N GLU A 76 -13.67 -7.52 11.41
CA GLU A 76 -12.89 -7.46 12.64
C GLU A 76 -11.57 -6.70 12.46
N SER A 77 -11.64 -5.38 12.67
CA SER A 77 -10.53 -4.46 12.39
C SER A 77 -9.21 -4.81 13.10
N GLU A 78 -9.28 -5.25 14.36
CA GLU A 78 -8.08 -5.54 15.15
C GLU A 78 -7.32 -6.74 14.59
N THR A 79 -8.03 -7.84 14.34
CA THR A 79 -7.45 -9.09 13.81
C THR A 79 -6.89 -8.89 12.41
N GLU A 80 -7.61 -8.16 11.55
CA GLU A 80 -7.21 -7.93 10.16
C GLU A 80 -5.97 -7.03 10.07
N VAL A 81 -5.92 -5.96 10.88
CA VAL A 81 -4.74 -5.09 10.97
C VAL A 81 -3.54 -5.85 11.54
N ALA A 82 -3.73 -6.63 12.60
CA ALA A 82 -2.65 -7.44 13.19
C ALA A 82 -2.08 -8.43 12.17
N THR A 83 -2.94 -9.15 11.45
CA THR A 83 -2.53 -10.10 10.40
C THR A 83 -1.74 -9.41 9.29
N LEU A 84 -2.17 -8.22 8.88
CA LEU A 84 -1.45 -7.42 7.89
C LEU A 84 -0.07 -6.98 8.36
N LEU A 85 0.04 -6.52 9.60
CA LEU A 85 1.32 -6.12 10.19
C LEU A 85 2.28 -7.31 10.31
N ASP A 86 1.79 -8.50 10.67
CA ASP A 86 2.59 -9.72 10.72
C ASP A 86 3.13 -10.10 9.33
N LEU A 87 2.28 -10.03 8.30
CA LEU A 87 2.69 -10.28 6.92
C LEU A 87 3.74 -9.26 6.44
N ILE A 88 3.52 -7.98 6.73
CA ILE A 88 4.48 -6.91 6.40
C ILE A 88 5.82 -7.16 7.12
N GLY A 89 5.77 -7.54 8.40
CA GLY A 89 6.95 -7.92 9.18
C GLY A 89 7.70 -9.11 8.55
N ALA A 90 6.99 -10.16 8.15
CA ALA A 90 7.57 -11.32 7.50
C ALA A 90 8.28 -10.96 6.18
N VAL A 91 7.69 -10.08 5.36
CA VAL A 91 8.32 -9.56 4.15
C VAL A 91 9.57 -8.75 4.48
N LEU A 92 9.49 -7.82 5.43
CA LEU A 92 10.60 -6.96 5.84
C LEU A 92 11.77 -7.76 6.44
N CYS A 93 11.49 -8.90 7.08
CA CYS A 93 12.50 -9.84 7.57
C CYS A 93 13.04 -10.80 6.49
N GLY A 94 12.50 -10.74 5.25
CA GLY A 94 12.92 -11.61 4.14
C GLY A 94 12.37 -13.04 4.19
N ALA A 95 11.38 -13.32 5.05
CA ALA A 95 10.71 -14.63 5.10
C ALA A 95 9.77 -14.84 3.90
N VAL A 96 9.32 -13.74 3.27
CA VAL A 96 8.53 -13.75 2.04
C VAL A 96 9.24 -12.91 0.99
N SER A 97 9.52 -13.51 -0.17
CA SER A 97 10.11 -12.81 -1.32
C SER A 97 9.01 -12.22 -2.18
N LEU A 98 9.10 -10.90 -2.43
CA LEU A 98 8.22 -10.22 -3.38
C LEU A 98 8.87 -10.18 -4.77
N PRO A 99 8.07 -10.25 -5.85
CA PRO A 99 8.57 -9.93 -7.18
C PRO A 99 9.04 -8.47 -7.20
N PRO A 100 10.11 -8.15 -7.95
CA PRO A 100 10.64 -6.79 -8.03
C PRO A 100 9.57 -5.84 -8.55
N CYS A 101 9.53 -4.62 -8.01
CA CYS A 101 8.58 -3.61 -8.44
C CYS A 101 8.92 -3.16 -9.87
N SER A 102 8.33 -3.83 -10.86
CA SER A 102 8.46 -3.41 -12.25
C SER A 102 7.67 -2.13 -12.44
N ALA A 103 8.31 -1.07 -12.94
CA ALA A 103 7.61 0.10 -13.44
C ALA A 103 6.69 -0.36 -14.57
N VAL A 104 5.40 -0.53 -14.26
CA VAL A 104 4.38 -0.77 -15.29
C VAL A 104 4.36 0.48 -16.14
N THR A 105 4.85 0.38 -17.38
CA THR A 105 4.64 1.40 -18.40
C THR A 105 3.13 1.49 -18.65
N GLN A 106 2.44 2.34 -17.89
CA GLN A 106 1.04 2.65 -18.16
C GLN A 106 0.98 3.30 -19.54
N THR A 107 0.49 2.54 -20.52
CA THR A 107 0.05 3.12 -21.78
C THR A 107 -1.21 3.91 -21.45
N PRO A 108 -1.29 5.22 -21.74
CA PRO A 108 -2.46 6.01 -21.38
C PRO A 108 -3.66 5.42 -22.12
N SER A 109 -4.67 4.99 -21.36
CA SER A 109 -5.96 4.56 -21.92
C SER A 109 -6.57 5.75 -22.65
N ARG A 110 -6.88 5.53 -23.93
CA ARG A 110 -7.56 6.48 -24.82
C ARG A 110 -8.95 6.86 -24.31
#